data_AF-A0A851VBR8-F1
#
_entry.id   AF-A0A851VBR8-F1
#
_cell.length_a   1.000
_cell.length_b   1.000
_cell.length_c   1.000
_cell.angle_alpha   90.00
_cell.angle_beta   90.00
_cell.angle_gamma   90.00
#
_symmetry.space_group_name_H-M   'P 1'
#
loop_
_entity.id
_entity.type
_entity.pdbx_description
1 polymer ?
#
loop_
_entity_poly.entity_id
_entity_poly.type
_entity_poly.pdbx_seq_one_letter_code
_entity_poly.pdbx_strand_id
1 'polypeptide(L)'
;LPAPEMADGRSEPQPGDLIEIDGTLHQHWALYVGHGYVIHLTPLGKGTADRKHPGDFLGCSGSPVPEFIRRVKKELLVDVTVNNKWRVNNESDQRHTPLPVEKILSCAAAYIGREVTYHSFGSNCEHFVKKLRYGEGVSEQVRGA
;
A
#
# COMPACT_ATOMS: atom_id res chain seq x y z
N LEU A 1 8.50 23.31 8.68
CA LEU A 1 9.60 22.89 7.78
C LEU A 1 8.98 22.64 6.41
N PRO A 2 9.43 23.29 5.32
CA PRO A 2 8.97 22.95 3.98
C PRO A 2 9.44 21.55 3.61
N ALA A 3 8.60 20.80 2.87
CA ALA A 3 8.93 19.47 2.40
C ALA A 3 10.08 19.54 1.36
N PRO A 4 10.95 18.50 1.28
CA PRO A 4 12.01 18.47 0.29
C PRO A 4 11.43 18.48 -1.12
N GLU A 5 11.93 19.39 -1.95
CA GLU A 5 11.57 19.53 -3.37
C GLU A 5 12.06 18.28 -4.12
N MET A 6 11.12 17.51 -4.66
CA MET A 6 11.41 16.22 -5.31
C MET A 6 11.97 16.47 -6.71
N ALA A 7 13.29 16.61 -6.82
CA ALA A 7 13.99 16.76 -8.09
C ALA A 7 13.95 15.46 -8.91
N ASP A 8 13.23 15.47 -10.05
CA ASP A 8 13.49 14.67 -11.27
C ASP A 8 12.23 14.61 -12.16
N GLY A 9 11.83 15.72 -12.82
CA GLY A 9 10.87 15.75 -13.94
C GLY A 9 9.49 15.09 -13.78
N ARG A 10 9.19 14.52 -12.61
CA ARG A 10 7.95 13.85 -12.25
C ARG A 10 6.98 14.92 -11.79
N SER A 11 5.75 14.85 -12.28
CA SER A 11 4.68 15.66 -11.74
C SER A 11 4.59 15.39 -10.24
N GLU A 12 4.61 16.45 -9.43
CA GLU A 12 4.54 16.34 -7.98
C GLU A 12 3.21 15.66 -7.61
N PRO A 13 3.24 14.60 -6.78
CA PRO A 13 2.03 13.88 -6.43
C PRO A 13 1.05 14.81 -5.71
N GLN A 14 -0.23 14.66 -6.01
CA GLN A 14 -1.31 15.41 -5.41
C GLN A 14 -1.99 14.61 -4.30
N PRO A 15 -2.48 15.24 -3.22
CA PRO A 15 -3.20 14.51 -2.18
C PRO A 15 -4.32 13.63 -2.74
N GLY A 16 -4.30 12.35 -2.37
CA GLY A 16 -5.19 11.32 -2.91
C GLY A 16 -4.56 10.44 -3.98
N ASP A 17 -3.42 10.81 -4.57
CA ASP A 17 -2.74 10.01 -5.59
C ASP A 17 -2.23 8.67 -5.06
N LEU A 18 -2.38 7.64 -5.88
CA LEU A 18 -1.78 6.34 -5.62
C LEU A 18 -0.33 6.35 -6.08
N ILE A 19 0.57 5.93 -5.21
CA ILE A 19 1.99 5.83 -5.48
C ILE A 19 2.34 4.35 -5.62
N GLU A 20 2.75 3.97 -6.82
CA GLU A 20 3.30 2.66 -7.13
C GLU A 20 4.82 2.73 -6.95
N ILE A 21 5.37 1.80 -6.18
CA ILE A 21 6.79 1.72 -5.82
C ILE A 21 7.34 0.39 -6.34
N ASP A 22 8.36 0.47 -7.18
CA ASP A 22 9.04 -0.69 -7.78
C ASP A 22 9.80 -1.45 -6.69
N GLY A 23 9.18 -2.47 -6.09
CA GLY A 23 9.83 -3.29 -5.07
C GLY A 23 10.70 -4.40 -5.65
N THR A 24 11.72 -4.83 -4.91
CA THR A 24 12.67 -5.90 -5.32
C THR A 24 12.06 -7.31 -5.32
N LEU A 25 10.92 -7.52 -4.66
CA LEU A 25 10.27 -8.84 -4.57
C LEU A 25 8.76 -8.82 -4.86
N HIS A 26 8.06 -7.70 -4.66
CA HIS A 26 6.66 -7.45 -5.06
C HIS A 26 6.46 -5.93 -5.19
N GLN A 27 5.57 -5.48 -6.09
CA GLN A 27 5.18 -4.07 -6.18
C GLN A 27 4.54 -3.61 -4.87
N HIS A 28 5.00 -2.48 -4.34
CA HIS A 28 4.45 -1.86 -3.14
C HIS A 28 3.62 -0.63 -3.51
N TRP A 29 2.64 -0.31 -2.68
CA TRP A 29 1.68 0.75 -2.95
C TRP A 29 1.47 1.62 -1.72
N ALA A 30 1.33 2.92 -1.96
CA ALA A 30 1.04 3.92 -0.95
C ALA A 30 0.03 4.94 -1.46
N LEU A 31 -0.62 5.67 -0.55
CA LEU A 31 -1.50 6.78 -0.85
C LEU A 31 -0.82 8.09 -0.43
N TYR A 32 -0.64 9.02 -1.36
CA TYR A 32 -0.09 10.33 -1.03
C TYR A 32 -1.09 11.20 -0.30
N VAL A 33 -0.66 11.82 0.81
CA VAL A 33 -1.52 12.64 1.69
C VAL A 33 -1.05 14.08 1.82
N GLY A 34 -0.11 14.51 0.97
CA GLY A 34 0.43 15.87 0.94
C GLY A 34 1.72 16.04 1.76
N HIS A 35 2.45 17.12 1.45
CA HIS A 35 3.66 17.54 2.17
C HIS A 35 4.76 16.47 2.22
N GLY A 36 4.90 15.66 1.17
CA GLY A 36 5.88 14.58 1.13
C GLY A 36 5.48 13.33 1.93
N TYR A 37 4.28 13.27 2.52
CA TYR A 37 3.83 12.11 3.31
C TYR A 37 2.96 11.15 2.51
N VAL A 38 3.09 9.87 2.84
CA VAL A 38 2.24 8.79 2.33
C VAL A 38 1.65 7.96 3.47
N ILE A 39 0.53 7.31 3.19
CA ILE A 39 -0.05 6.25 4.02
C ILE A 39 0.10 4.92 3.29
N HIS A 40 0.63 3.90 3.97
CA HIS A 40 0.82 2.56 3.41
C HIS A 40 0.75 1.48 4.48
N LEU A 41 0.62 0.24 4.03
CA LEU A 41 0.74 -0.93 4.89
C LEU A 41 2.20 -1.33 5.04
N THR A 42 2.62 -1.51 6.29
CA THR A 42 3.92 -2.07 6.65
C THR A 42 3.73 -3.46 7.26
N PRO A 43 4.55 -4.46 6.88
CA PRO A 43 4.58 -5.71 7.62
C PRO A 43 4.87 -5.43 9.10
N LEU A 44 3.98 -5.87 9.99
CA LEU A 44 4.37 -6.00 11.39
C LEU A 44 5.22 -7.25 11.44
N GLY A 45 6.52 -7.08 11.71
CA GLY A 45 7.42 -8.20 11.92
C GLY A 45 6.78 -9.14 12.93
N LYS A 46 6.57 -10.41 12.54
CA LYS A 46 6.19 -11.45 13.47
C LYS A 46 7.28 -11.42 14.55
N GLY A 47 6.92 -11.08 15.78
CA GLY A 47 7.77 -11.39 16.92
C GLY A 47 8.21 -12.84 16.74
N THR A 48 9.52 -13.03 16.57
CA THR A 48 10.18 -14.33 16.42
C THR A 48 9.54 -15.29 15.39
N ALA A 49 9.88 -15.15 14.11
CA ALA A 49 10.11 -16.31 13.26
C ALA A 49 10.93 -15.91 12.04
N ASP A 50 11.97 -16.70 11.81
CA ASP A 50 12.98 -16.60 10.79
C ASP A 50 12.53 -16.15 9.40
N ARG A 51 13.48 -15.53 8.69
CA ARG A 51 13.53 -15.52 7.23
C ARG A 51 13.32 -16.93 6.69
N LYS A 52 12.08 -17.35 6.46
CA LYS A 52 11.81 -18.48 5.56
C LYS A 52 11.68 -17.93 4.16
N HIS A 53 12.60 -18.35 3.32
CA HIS A 53 12.62 -18.04 1.90
C HIS A 53 11.33 -18.56 1.24
N PRO A 54 10.88 -17.96 0.12
CA PRO A 54 9.67 -18.37 -0.59
C PRO A 54 9.67 -19.81 -1.12
N GLY A 55 10.77 -20.56 -0.96
CA GLY A 55 10.93 -21.93 -1.44
C GLY A 55 10.74 -23.03 -0.38
N ASP A 56 10.52 -22.70 0.89
CA ASP A 56 10.47 -23.71 1.98
C ASP A 56 9.10 -24.37 2.18
N PHE A 57 8.11 -24.14 1.31
CA PHE A 57 6.80 -24.78 1.42
C PHE A 57 6.81 -26.16 0.76
N LEU A 58 7.65 -27.07 1.25
CA LEU A 58 7.55 -28.49 0.91
C LEU A 58 6.67 -29.21 1.93
N GLY A 59 5.40 -29.39 1.55
CA GLY A 59 4.53 -30.48 1.98
C GLY A 59 4.13 -30.51 3.46
N CYS A 60 2.88 -30.12 3.75
CA CYS A 60 2.02 -30.79 4.74
C CYS A 60 0.57 -30.30 4.58
N SER A 61 -0.32 -31.21 4.16
CA SER A 61 -1.77 -31.00 4.13
C SER A 61 -2.27 -30.77 5.56
N GLY A 62 -2.71 -29.55 5.88
CA GLY A 62 -3.35 -29.22 7.18
C GLY A 62 -2.75 -28.06 7.98
N SER A 63 -1.80 -27.28 7.45
CA SER A 63 -1.31 -26.09 8.16
C SER A 63 -2.30 -24.92 8.07
N PRO A 64 -2.56 -24.17 9.16
CA PRO A 64 -3.40 -22.96 9.12
C PRO A 64 -2.85 -21.97 8.09
N VAL A 65 -3.74 -21.38 7.29
CA VAL A 65 -3.36 -20.34 6.34
C VAL A 65 -2.66 -19.22 7.13
N PRO A 66 -1.41 -18.84 6.79
CA PRO A 66 -0.67 -17.87 7.58
C PRO A 66 -1.38 -16.52 7.53
N GLU A 67 -1.76 -16.00 8.71
CA GLU A 67 -2.27 -14.64 8.85
C GLU A 67 -1.12 -13.63 8.81
N PHE A 68 -1.22 -12.67 7.90
CA PHE A 68 -0.29 -11.55 7.81
C PHE A 68 -0.91 -10.33 8.46
N ILE A 69 -0.34 -9.90 9.58
CA ILE A 69 -0.71 -8.66 10.23
C ILE A 69 0.14 -7.53 9.65
N ARG A 70 -0.51 -6.47 9.18
CA ARG A 70 0.14 -5.27 8.66
C ARG A 70 -0.34 -4.05 9.42
N ARG A 71 0.57 -3.13 9.74
CA ARG A 71 0.21 -1.85 10.35
C ARG A 71 0.16 -0.75 9.31
N VAL A 72 -0.90 0.03 9.36
CA VAL A 72 -1.02 1.25 8.57
C VAL A 72 -0.13 2.32 9.20
N LYS A 73 0.78 2.88 8.42
CA LYS A 73 1.68 3.95 8.85
C LYS A 73 1.56 5.17 7.95
N LYS A 74 1.86 6.33 8.54
CA LYS A 74 2.13 7.58 7.82
C LYS A 74 3.62 7.88 7.90
N GLU A 75 4.32 7.84 6.78
CA GLU A 75 5.78 8.02 6.69
C GLU A 75 6.11 8.97 5.51
N LEU A 76 7.33 9.51 5.48
CA LEU A 76 7.78 10.32 4.35
C LEU A 76 7.93 9.43 3.11
N LEU A 77 7.50 9.91 1.94
CA LEU A 77 7.62 9.20 0.68
C LEU A 77 9.07 8.79 0.42
N VAL A 78 10.03 9.68 0.70
CA VAL A 78 11.47 9.41 0.55
C VAL A 78 11.96 8.25 1.43
N ASP A 79 11.42 8.12 2.64
CA ASP A 79 11.79 7.05 3.57
C ASP A 79 11.16 5.70 3.18
N VAL A 80 10.00 5.74 2.51
CA VAL A 80 9.33 4.53 1.99
C VAL A 80 9.98 4.05 0.70
N THR A 81 10.44 4.97 -0.15
CA THR A 81 11.02 4.62 -1.45
C THR A 81 12.49 4.26 -1.36
N VAL A 82 13.29 4.94 -0.52
CA VAL A 82 14.76 4.79 -0.37
C VAL A 82 15.53 4.53 -1.67
N ASN A 83 15.59 3.28 -2.12
CA ASN A 83 16.35 2.83 -3.30
C ASN A 83 15.46 2.36 -4.47
N ASN A 84 14.15 2.52 -4.36
CA ASN A 84 13.16 2.07 -5.33
C ASN A 84 12.63 3.25 -6.14
N LYS A 85 12.41 3.00 -7.43
CA LYS A 85 11.67 3.94 -8.27
C LYS A 85 10.20 3.96 -7.85
N TRP A 86 9.53 5.08 -8.13
CA TRP A 86 8.11 5.23 -7.85
C TRP A 86 7.46 6.13 -8.90
N ARG A 87 6.16 5.93 -9.10
CA ARG A 87 5.33 6.76 -9.98
C ARG A 87 3.94 6.96 -9.39
N VAL A 88 3.29 8.07 -9.76
CA VAL A 88 1.84 8.19 -9.58
C VAL A 88 1.17 7.22 -10.54
N ASN A 89 0.32 6.34 -10.04
CA ASN A 89 -0.46 5.41 -10.85
C ASN A 89 -1.94 5.39 -10.45
N ASN A 90 -2.71 6.31 -11.05
CA ASN A 90 -4.16 6.38 -10.93
C ASN A 90 -4.88 5.72 -12.12
N GLU A 91 -4.30 4.71 -12.78
CA GLU A 91 -4.87 4.09 -14.00
C GLU A 91 -6.33 3.64 -13.85
N SER A 92 -6.71 3.24 -12.63
CA SER A 92 -8.07 2.78 -12.30
C SER A 92 -9.12 3.90 -12.39
N ASP A 93 -8.71 5.17 -12.44
CA ASP A 93 -9.61 6.31 -12.68
C ASP A 93 -10.35 6.22 -14.02
N GLN A 94 -9.80 5.49 -15.00
CA GLN A 94 -10.46 5.23 -16.28
C GLN A 94 -11.75 4.43 -16.14
N ARG A 95 -11.91 3.67 -15.05
CA ARG A 95 -13.05 2.77 -14.81
C ARG A 95 -13.79 3.07 -13.50
N HIS A 96 -13.14 3.76 -12.57
CA HIS A 96 -13.67 4.04 -11.23
C HIS A 96 -13.50 5.51 -10.90
N THR A 97 -14.60 6.19 -10.56
CA THR A 97 -14.53 7.57 -10.08
C THR A 97 -13.89 7.60 -8.69
N PRO A 98 -12.80 8.37 -8.47
CA PRO A 98 -12.23 8.51 -7.14
C PRO A 98 -13.21 9.25 -6.21
N LEU A 99 -13.13 8.94 -4.92
CA LEU A 99 -13.83 9.69 -3.89
C LEU A 99 -13.32 11.15 -3.85
N PRO A 100 -14.11 12.10 -3.33
CA PRO A 100 -13.60 13.44 -3.04
C PRO A 100 -12.32 13.37 -2.20
N VAL A 101 -11.30 14.16 -2.54
CA VAL A 101 -9.98 14.12 -1.89
C VAL A 101 -10.10 14.22 -0.37
N GLU A 102 -10.96 15.10 0.14
CA GLU A 102 -11.22 15.24 1.58
C GLU A 102 -11.68 13.92 2.24
N LYS A 103 -12.54 13.15 1.56
CA LYS A 103 -12.97 11.84 2.04
C LYS A 103 -11.83 10.83 1.99
N ILE A 104 -11.03 10.82 0.93
CA ILE A 104 -9.87 9.93 0.81
C ILE A 104 -8.92 10.18 2.00
N LEU A 105 -8.56 11.44 2.25
CA LEU A 105 -7.64 11.82 3.31
C LEU A 105 -8.22 11.54 4.71
N SER A 106 -9.49 11.87 4.95
CA SER A 106 -10.15 11.60 6.22
C SER A 106 -10.24 10.11 6.50
N CYS A 107 -10.60 9.30 5.51
CA CYS A 107 -10.61 7.84 5.63
C CYS A 107 -9.21 7.32 5.94
N ALA A 108 -8.21 7.71 5.15
CA ALA A 108 -6.84 7.22 5.31
C ALA A 108 -6.28 7.57 6.70
N ALA A 109 -6.53 8.78 7.19
CA ALA A 109 -6.12 9.20 8.53
C ALA A 109 -6.74 8.33 9.63
N ALA A 110 -8.01 7.94 9.48
CA ALA A 110 -8.70 7.08 10.46
C ALA A 110 -8.09 5.67 10.58
N TYR A 111 -7.35 5.21 9.56
CA TYR A 111 -6.66 3.92 9.57
C TYR A 111 -5.26 3.96 10.19
N ILE A 112 -4.65 5.14 10.39
CA ILE A 112 -3.28 5.25 10.92
C ILE A 112 -3.16 4.51 12.26
N GLY A 113 -2.15 3.64 12.37
CA GLY A 113 -1.87 2.85 13.56
C GLY A 113 -2.71 1.58 13.68
N ARG A 114 -3.77 1.40 12.87
CA ARG A 114 -4.55 0.16 12.86
C ARG A 114 -3.74 -0.98 12.27
N GLU A 115 -4.04 -2.17 12.79
CA GLU A 115 -3.57 -3.42 12.25
C GLU A 115 -4.64 -3.99 11.31
N VAL A 116 -4.20 -4.49 10.16
CA VAL A 116 -5.05 -5.12 9.15
C VAL A 116 -4.53 -6.53 8.91
N THR A 117 -5.40 -7.51 9.14
CA THR A 117 -5.11 -8.93 8.98
C THR A 117 -5.47 -9.38 7.58
N TYR A 118 -4.58 -10.14 6.95
CA TYR A 118 -4.80 -10.73 5.63
C TYR A 118 -4.54 -12.23 5.66
N HIS A 119 -5.42 -12.98 4.98
CA HIS A 119 -5.33 -14.44 4.87
C HIS A 119 -4.56 -14.92 3.62
N SER A 120 -4.00 -14.02 2.80
CA SER A 120 -3.24 -14.40 1.59
C SER A 120 -1.98 -13.56 1.39
N PHE A 121 -0.99 -14.20 0.74
CA PHE A 121 0.18 -13.53 0.18
C PHE A 121 -0.21 -12.85 -1.15
N GLY A 122 0.03 -11.55 -1.30
CA GLY A 122 -0.21 -10.81 -2.56
C GLY A 122 -0.97 -9.49 -2.34
N SER A 123 -0.73 -8.50 -3.22
CA SER A 123 -1.23 -7.11 -3.35
C SER A 123 -2.08 -6.40 -2.26
N ASN A 124 -1.89 -6.74 -0.97
CA ASN A 124 -2.66 -6.15 0.13
C ASN A 124 -2.51 -4.63 0.21
N CYS A 125 -1.32 -4.12 -0.16
CA CYS A 125 -1.04 -2.68 -0.20
C CYS A 125 -1.84 -1.97 -1.31
N GLU A 126 -1.86 -2.53 -2.53
CA GLU A 126 -2.62 -1.97 -3.66
C GLU A 126 -4.11 -1.96 -3.34
N HIS A 127 -4.61 -3.10 -2.88
CA HIS A 127 -6.01 -3.26 -2.51
C HIS A 127 -6.40 -2.25 -1.41
N PHE A 128 -5.58 -2.11 -0.38
CA PHE A 128 -5.83 -1.14 0.69
C PHE A 128 -5.90 0.31 0.17
N VAL A 129 -4.95 0.75 -0.66
CA VAL A 129 -4.95 2.13 -1.16
C VAL A 129 -6.05 2.38 -2.20
N LYS A 130 -6.41 1.37 -3.01
CA LYS A 130 -7.57 1.43 -3.91
C LYS A 130 -8.88 1.52 -3.13
N LYS A 131 -9.01 0.79 -2.01
CA LYS A 131 -10.15 0.91 -1.09
C LYS A 131 -10.27 2.35 -0.55
N LEU A 132 -9.15 2.98 -0.21
CA LEU A 132 -9.16 4.37 0.27
C LEU A 132 -9.52 5.38 -0.83
N ARG A 133 -9.04 5.18 -2.06
CA ARG A 133 -9.29 6.10 -3.18
C ARG A 133 -10.69 5.95 -3.77
N TYR A 134 -11.19 4.72 -3.94
CA TYR A 134 -12.41 4.43 -4.69
C TYR A 134 -13.56 3.89 -3.84
N GLY A 135 -13.32 3.54 -2.57
CA GLY A 135 -14.31 2.91 -1.69
C GLY A 135 -14.29 1.38 -1.75
N GLU A 136 -15.20 0.73 -1.00
CA GLU A 136 -15.17 -0.73 -0.76
C GLU A 136 -15.48 -1.60 -1.99
N GLY A 137 -16.05 -1.03 -3.06
CA GLY A 137 -16.52 -1.77 -4.24
C GLY A 137 -15.43 -2.15 -5.27
N VAL A 138 -14.24 -1.53 -5.22
CA VAL A 138 -13.16 -1.75 -6.22
C VAL A 138 -12.21 -2.88 -5.79
N SER A 139 -12.23 -3.20 -4.50
CA SER A 139 -11.47 -4.23 -3.82
C SER A 139 -11.72 -5.67 -4.26
N GLU A 140 -12.96 -6.01 -4.61
CA GLU A 140 -13.40 -7.40 -4.85
C GLU A 140 -13.27 -7.84 -6.32
N GLN A 141 -12.92 -6.94 -7.25
CA GLN A 141 -12.93 -7.24 -8.69
C GLN A 141 -11.72 -8.06 -9.20
N VAL A 142 -10.89 -8.65 -8.34
CA VAL A 142 -9.74 -9.50 -8.75
C VAL A 142 -9.90 -10.98 -8.33
N ARG A 143 -11.11 -11.43 -7.98
CA ARG A 143 -11.41 -12.86 -7.72
C ARG A 143 -12.41 -13.49 -8.70
N GLY A 144 -12.61 -12.89 -9.87
CA GLY A 144 -13.53 -13.40 -10.89
C GLY A 144 -12.93 -13.39 -12.29
N ALA A 145 -12.11 -14.39 -12.60
CA ALA A 145 -11.96 -14.98 -13.92
C ALA A 145 -11.60 -16.46 -13.75
#